data_AF-A0A8J5HQ88-F1
#
_entry.id   AF-A0A8J5HQ88-F1
#
_cell.length_a   1.000
_cell.length_b   1.000
_cell.length_c   1.000
_cell.angle_alpha   90.00
_cell.angle_beta   90.00
_cell.angle_gamma   90.00
#
_symmetry.space_group_name_H-M   'P 1'
#
loop_
_entity.id
_entity.type
_entity.pdbx_description
1 polymer ?
#
loop_
_entity_poly.entity_id
_entity_poly.type
_entity_poly.pdbx_seq_one_letter_code
_entity_poly.pdbx_strand_id
1 'polypeptide(L)'
;MATLSLFTQMIKFRLRPDRIAFIEILMACSHVGMIDTAIIGFNCMKTVYGVEPKAEHVGCLVDALSRGGYLDKARSVLESMLFETNASAWHALLGGCFAHGDYELGVVVARHLIELEPLEESGYVALQKLYAITGRTEGALKVRKLMCDLDIKQSSGASMIEVEGAACEFLAGTL
;
A
#
# COMPACT_ATOMS: atom_id res chain seq x y z
N MET A 1 -4.97 -4.03 -20.09
CA MET A 1 -6.06 -3.90 -21.09
C MET A 1 -6.83 -5.21 -21.32
N ALA A 2 -6.16 -6.36 -21.48
CA ALA A 2 -6.84 -7.65 -21.73
C ALA A 2 -7.89 -8.02 -20.66
N THR A 3 -7.57 -7.87 -19.36
CA THR A 3 -8.47 -8.18 -18.24
C THR A 3 -9.78 -7.38 -18.27
N LEU A 4 -9.72 -6.07 -18.54
CA LEU A 4 -10.90 -5.20 -18.64
C LEU A 4 -11.80 -5.58 -19.83
N SER A 5 -11.18 -5.95 -20.96
CA SER A 5 -11.91 -6.45 -22.13
C SER A 5 -12.63 -7.76 -21.81
N LEU A 6 -11.94 -8.70 -21.14
CA LEU A 6 -12.51 -9.99 -20.75
C LEU A 6 -13.68 -9.81 -19.78
N PHE A 7 -13.55 -8.94 -18.78
CA PHE A 7 -14.65 -8.64 -17.85
C PHE A 7 -15.85 -8.02 -18.55
N THR A 8 -15.61 -7.09 -19.46
CA THR A 8 -16.69 -6.49 -20.28
C THR A 8 -17.40 -7.56 -21.12
N GLN A 9 -16.65 -8.52 -21.66
CA GLN A 9 -17.24 -9.67 -22.34
C GLN A 9 -18.03 -10.57 -21.40
N MET A 10 -17.55 -10.87 -20.19
CA MET A 10 -18.31 -11.63 -19.19
C MET A 10 -19.68 -11.00 -18.92
N ILE A 11 -19.71 -9.68 -18.70
CA ILE A 11 -20.96 -8.93 -18.52
C ILE A 11 -21.85 -9.04 -19.75
N LYS A 12 -21.29 -8.84 -20.96
CA LYS A 12 -22.02 -8.92 -22.23
C LYS A 12 -22.64 -10.30 -22.47
N PHE A 13 -21.93 -11.37 -22.10
CA PHE A 13 -22.39 -12.75 -22.22
C PHE A 13 -23.21 -13.21 -21.00
N ARG A 14 -23.58 -12.30 -20.08
CA ARG A 14 -24.33 -12.60 -18.85
C ARG A 14 -23.66 -13.64 -17.95
N LEU A 15 -22.34 -13.76 -18.04
CA LEU A 15 -21.55 -14.55 -17.10
C LEU A 15 -21.40 -13.75 -15.81
N ARG A 16 -21.70 -14.39 -14.67
CA ARG A 16 -21.61 -13.76 -13.35
C ARG A 16 -20.14 -13.74 -12.92
N PRO A 17 -19.51 -12.56 -12.76
CA PRO A 17 -18.17 -12.48 -12.21
C PRO A 17 -18.17 -13.00 -10.78
N ASP A 18 -17.14 -13.78 -10.45
CA ASP A 18 -16.92 -14.29 -9.11
C ASP A 18 -15.91 -13.41 -8.35
N ARG A 19 -15.58 -13.83 -7.12
CA ARG A 19 -14.59 -13.12 -6.29
C ARG A 19 -13.24 -12.91 -7.00
N ILE A 20 -12.78 -13.91 -7.77
CA ILE A 20 -11.46 -13.86 -8.40
C ILE A 20 -11.49 -12.86 -9.54
N ALA A 21 -12.54 -12.88 -10.35
CA ALA A 21 -12.72 -11.91 -11.43
C ALA A 21 -12.67 -10.46 -10.92
N PHE A 22 -13.29 -10.18 -9.77
CA PHE A 22 -13.26 -8.84 -9.17
C PHE A 22 -11.87 -8.42 -8.69
N ILE A 23 -11.09 -9.31 -8.09
CA ILE A 23 -9.68 -9.02 -7.73
C ILE A 23 -8.90 -8.63 -8.98
N GLU A 24 -8.99 -9.44 -10.05
CA GLU A 24 -8.27 -9.21 -11.32
C GLU A 24 -8.56 -7.82 -11.93
N ILE A 25 -9.81 -7.37 -11.87
CA ILE A 25 -10.20 -6.06 -12.41
C ILE A 25 -9.70 -4.94 -11.53
N LEU A 26 -9.83 -5.06 -10.20
CA LEU A 26 -9.37 -4.03 -9.27
C LEU A 26 -7.85 -3.85 -9.39
N MET A 27 -7.09 -4.95 -9.49
CA MET A 27 -5.65 -4.89 -9.77
C MET A 27 -5.36 -4.25 -11.12
N ALA A 28 -6.06 -4.67 -12.19
CA ALA A 28 -5.87 -4.09 -13.52
C ALA A 28 -6.17 -2.58 -13.53
N CYS A 29 -7.20 -2.14 -12.82
CA CYS A 29 -7.51 -0.72 -12.65
C CYS A 29 -6.43 0.02 -11.86
N SER A 30 -5.88 -0.59 -10.81
CA SER A 30 -4.77 -0.02 -10.04
C SER A 30 -3.53 0.23 -10.91
N HIS A 31 -3.13 -0.75 -11.71
CA HIS A 31 -1.94 -0.64 -12.56
C HIS A 31 -2.08 0.39 -13.68
N VAL A 32 -3.29 0.57 -14.24
CA VAL A 32 -3.55 1.47 -15.37
C VAL A 32 -4.09 2.84 -14.92
N GLY A 33 -4.35 3.04 -13.62
CA GLY A 33 -4.85 4.30 -13.06
C GLY A 33 -6.34 4.56 -13.34
N MET A 34 -7.14 3.51 -13.58
CA MET A 34 -8.57 3.62 -13.86
C MET A 34 -9.41 3.60 -12.58
N ILE A 35 -9.29 4.66 -11.79
CA ILE A 35 -9.80 4.72 -10.40
C ILE A 35 -11.34 4.68 -10.36
N ASP A 36 -12.01 5.41 -11.25
CA ASP A 36 -13.47 5.39 -11.34
C ASP A 36 -14.01 3.99 -11.62
N THR A 37 -13.32 3.25 -12.51
CA THR A 37 -13.67 1.87 -12.83
C THR A 37 -13.43 0.94 -11.64
N ALA A 38 -12.36 1.14 -10.87
CA ALA A 38 -12.12 0.38 -9.64
C ALA A 38 -13.24 0.59 -8.61
N ILE A 39 -13.65 1.85 -8.39
CA ILE A 39 -14.73 2.20 -7.45
C ILE A 39 -16.06 1.60 -7.90
N ILE A 40 -16.41 1.75 -9.18
CA ILE A 40 -17.64 1.16 -9.74
C ILE A 40 -17.60 -0.36 -9.61
N GLY A 41 -16.48 -0.99 -9.98
CA GLY A 41 -16.29 -2.43 -9.89
C GLY A 41 -16.52 -2.94 -8.48
N PHE A 42 -15.86 -2.32 -7.49
CA PHE A 42 -15.99 -2.68 -6.07
C PHE A 42 -17.42 -2.52 -5.55
N ASN A 43 -18.10 -1.42 -5.86
CA ASN A 43 -19.48 -1.20 -5.41
C ASN A 43 -20.47 -2.18 -6.05
N CYS A 44 -20.28 -2.50 -7.33
CA CYS A 44 -21.11 -3.46 -8.06
C CYS A 44 -21.01 -4.87 -7.49
N MET A 45 -19.87 -5.26 -6.89
CA MET A 45 -19.67 -6.59 -6.30
C MET A 45 -20.83 -7.00 -5.42
N LYS A 46 -21.12 -6.20 -4.39
CA LYS A 46 -22.17 -6.47 -3.42
C LYS A 46 -23.55 -6.14 -3.96
N THR A 47 -23.69 -4.94 -4.54
CA THR A 47 -25.00 -4.38 -4.91
C THR A 47 -25.65 -5.05 -6.12
N VAL A 48 -24.85 -5.46 -7.11
CA VAL A 48 -25.33 -6.05 -8.36
C VAL A 48 -25.10 -7.56 -8.38
N TYR A 49 -23.92 -8.00 -7.93
CA TYR A 49 -23.50 -9.40 -8.06
C TYR A 49 -23.60 -10.20 -6.75
N GLY A 50 -23.99 -9.58 -5.64
CA GLY A 50 -24.11 -10.25 -4.33
C GLY A 50 -22.81 -10.90 -3.83
N VAL A 51 -21.65 -10.43 -4.30
CA VAL A 51 -20.33 -10.87 -3.88
C VAL A 51 -19.88 -9.95 -2.74
N GLU A 52 -19.74 -10.51 -1.54
CA GLU A 52 -19.26 -9.73 -0.40
C GLU A 52 -17.77 -9.39 -0.57
N PRO A 53 -17.39 -8.11 -0.41
CA PRO A 53 -15.98 -7.72 -0.40
C PRO A 53 -15.23 -8.46 0.72
N LYS A 54 -13.93 -8.67 0.48
CA LYS A 54 -13.00 -9.27 1.44
C LYS A 54 -11.72 -8.45 1.46
N ALA A 55 -10.86 -8.74 2.44
CA ALA A 55 -9.51 -8.19 2.59
C ALA A 55 -8.77 -7.95 1.26
N GLU A 56 -8.75 -8.94 0.36
CA GLU A 56 -8.02 -8.85 -0.91
C GLU A 56 -8.60 -7.80 -1.86
N HIS A 57 -9.94 -7.73 -1.94
CA HIS A 57 -10.62 -6.73 -2.76
C HIS A 57 -10.40 -5.31 -2.22
N VAL A 58 -10.44 -5.17 -0.90
CA VAL A 58 -10.20 -3.90 -0.21
C VAL A 58 -8.76 -3.44 -0.44
N GLY A 59 -7.79 -4.35 -0.29
CA GLY A 59 -6.39 -4.07 -0.58
C GLY A 59 -6.18 -3.57 -2.00
N CYS A 60 -6.82 -4.20 -2.99
CA CYS A 60 -6.74 -3.75 -4.39
C CYS A 60 -7.37 -2.36 -4.61
N LEU A 61 -8.51 -2.08 -3.98
CA LEU A 61 -9.15 -0.76 -4.08
C LEU A 61 -8.31 0.33 -3.41
N VAL A 62 -7.75 0.04 -2.22
CA VAL A 62 -6.89 0.96 -1.50
C VAL A 62 -5.63 1.25 -2.30
N ASP A 63 -4.96 0.22 -2.85
CA ASP A 63 -3.79 0.41 -3.73
C ASP A 63 -4.12 1.29 -4.94
N ALA A 64 -5.25 1.06 -5.61
CA ALA A 64 -5.70 1.90 -6.73
C ALA A 64 -5.91 3.36 -6.31
N LEU A 65 -6.58 3.61 -5.19
CA LEU A 65 -6.84 4.95 -4.67
C LEU A 65 -5.55 5.65 -4.23
N SER A 66 -4.67 4.94 -3.54
CA SER A 66 -3.41 5.46 -3.02
C SER A 66 -2.44 5.84 -4.12
N ARG A 67 -2.28 4.99 -5.15
CA ARG A 67 -1.50 5.31 -6.35
C ARG A 67 -2.09 6.49 -7.12
N GLY A 68 -3.42 6.60 -7.10
CA GLY A 68 -4.17 7.70 -7.70
C GLY A 68 -4.14 9.03 -6.95
N GLY A 69 -3.59 9.09 -5.74
CA GLY A 69 -3.56 10.29 -4.91
C GLY A 69 -4.86 10.57 -4.14
N TYR A 70 -5.82 9.64 -4.15
CA TYR A 70 -7.07 9.75 -3.40
C TYR A 70 -6.90 9.22 -1.96
N LEU A 71 -5.92 9.78 -1.24
CA LEU A 71 -5.46 9.25 0.04
C LEU A 71 -6.53 9.27 1.14
N ASP A 72 -7.30 10.35 1.25
CA ASP A 72 -8.41 10.43 2.21
C ASP A 72 -9.47 9.34 1.97
N LYS A 73 -9.75 9.06 0.69
CA LYS A 73 -10.71 8.03 0.32
C LYS A 73 -10.16 6.64 0.60
N ALA A 74 -8.88 6.41 0.31
CA ALA A 74 -8.19 5.16 0.65
C ALA A 74 -8.22 4.91 2.17
N ARG A 75 -7.93 5.93 2.97
CA ARG A 75 -8.03 5.87 4.43
C ARG A 75 -9.45 5.57 4.90
N SER A 76 -10.46 6.26 4.37
CA SER A 76 -11.86 6.03 4.73
C SER A 76 -12.32 4.61 4.43
N VAL A 77 -11.86 4.02 3.32
CA VAL A 77 -12.13 2.62 2.99
C VAL A 77 -11.52 1.68 4.04
N LEU A 78 -10.27 1.91 4.45
CA LEU A 78 -9.62 1.10 5.50
C LEU A 78 -10.33 1.22 6.85
N GLU A 79 -10.64 2.44 7.28
CA GLU A 79 -11.32 2.69 8.57
C GLU A 79 -12.75 2.12 8.61
N SER A 80 -13.41 2.00 7.45
CA SER A 80 -14.74 1.38 7.36
C SER A 80 -14.75 -0.13 7.60
N MET A 81 -13.57 -0.78 7.55
CA MET A 81 -13.42 -2.23 7.65
C MET A 81 -12.55 -2.61 8.85
N LEU A 82 -13.09 -2.34 10.05
CA LEU A 82 -12.42 -2.43 11.37
C LEU A 82 -11.73 -3.79 11.70
N PHE A 83 -11.93 -4.86 10.92
CA PHE A 83 -11.46 -6.21 11.29
C PHE A 83 -10.86 -7.05 10.14
N GLU A 84 -10.91 -6.58 8.88
CA GLU A 84 -10.56 -7.44 7.73
C GLU A 84 -9.43 -6.89 6.86
N THR A 85 -8.86 -5.71 7.17
CA THR A 85 -7.81 -5.15 6.31
C THR A 85 -6.44 -5.64 6.71
N ASN A 86 -5.79 -6.35 5.80
CA ASN A 86 -4.41 -6.80 5.96
C ASN A 86 -3.44 -5.60 6.00
N ALA A 87 -2.31 -5.76 6.68
CA ALA A 87 -1.25 -4.75 6.73
C ALA A 87 -0.77 -4.30 5.33
N SER A 88 -0.89 -5.16 4.31
CA SER A 88 -0.59 -4.82 2.92
C SER A 88 -1.37 -3.62 2.39
N ALA A 89 -2.62 -3.42 2.80
CA ALA A 89 -3.43 -2.29 2.37
C ALA A 89 -2.97 -0.97 3.04
N TRP A 90 -2.57 -1.04 4.30
CA TRP A 90 -1.94 0.09 5.01
C TRP A 90 -0.57 0.44 4.42
N HIS A 91 0.22 -0.55 4.01
CA HIS A 91 1.47 -0.33 3.28
C HIS A 91 1.23 0.37 1.93
N ALA A 92 0.19 -0.02 1.19
CA ALA A 92 -0.17 0.66 -0.06
C ALA A 92 -0.54 2.14 0.19
N LEU A 93 -1.31 2.42 1.25
CA LEU A 93 -1.62 3.79 1.65
C LEU A 93 -0.37 4.58 2.04
N LEU A 94 0.54 3.99 2.81
CA LEU A 94 1.82 4.61 3.19
C LEU A 94 2.66 4.96 1.95
N GLY A 95 2.74 4.04 0.98
CA GLY A 95 3.39 4.29 -0.30
C GLY A 95 2.77 5.46 -1.06
N GLY A 96 1.43 5.55 -1.08
CA GLY A 96 0.70 6.69 -1.64
C GLY A 96 1.02 8.01 -0.93
N CYS A 97 1.13 8.00 0.40
CA CYS A 97 1.50 9.19 1.18
C CYS A 97 2.87 9.73 0.79
N PHE A 98 3.87 8.85 0.62
CA PHE A 98 5.18 9.25 0.11
C PHE A 98 5.13 9.75 -1.34
N ALA A 99 4.38 9.07 -2.20
CA ALA A 99 4.30 9.41 -3.63
C ALA A 99 3.62 10.76 -3.89
N HIS A 100 2.62 11.11 -3.08
CA HIS A 100 1.80 12.32 -3.26
C HIS A 100 2.10 13.42 -2.24
N GLY A 101 3.06 13.21 -1.34
CA GLY A 101 3.55 14.24 -0.42
C GLY A 101 2.68 14.51 0.80
N ASP A 102 1.71 13.65 1.11
CA ASP A 102 0.91 13.75 2.33
C ASP A 102 1.64 13.07 3.51
N TYR A 103 2.71 13.72 3.96
CA TYR A 103 3.56 13.18 5.02
C TYR A 103 2.89 13.18 6.39
N GLU A 104 1.90 14.03 6.62
CA GLU A 104 1.15 14.07 7.87
C GLU A 104 0.24 12.85 8.01
N LEU A 105 -0.50 12.50 6.95
CA LEU A 105 -1.20 11.22 6.89
C LEU A 105 -0.22 10.06 6.97
N GLY A 106 0.92 10.16 6.28
CA GLY A 106 1.97 9.15 6.34
C GLY A 106 2.41 8.84 7.78
N VAL A 107 2.60 9.84 8.64
CA VAL A 107 2.97 9.63 10.05
C VAL A 107 1.90 8.84 10.78
N VAL A 108 0.62 9.14 10.55
CA VAL A 108 -0.50 8.42 11.17
C VAL A 108 -0.49 6.96 10.73
N VAL A 109 -0.34 6.71 9.42
CA VAL A 109 -0.34 5.36 8.83
C VAL A 109 0.87 4.56 9.30
N ALA A 110 2.07 5.14 9.34
CA ALA A 110 3.27 4.45 9.79
C ALA A 110 3.19 4.04 11.27
N ARG A 111 2.61 4.88 12.12
CA ARG A 111 2.35 4.53 13.54
C ARG A 111 1.39 3.36 13.65
N HIS A 112 0.31 3.36 12.86
CA HIS A 112 -0.65 2.27 12.86
C HIS A 112 -0.01 0.95 12.38
N LEU A 113 0.84 0.99 11.36
CA LEU A 113 1.60 -0.18 10.91
C LEU A 113 2.52 -0.75 11.99
N ILE A 114 3.19 0.11 12.78
CA ILE A 114 3.99 -0.34 13.93
C ILE A 114 3.13 -1.02 14.99
N GLU A 115 1.90 -0.55 15.21
CA GLU A 115 0.96 -1.21 16.14
C GLU A 115 0.48 -2.57 15.61
N LEU A 116 0.29 -2.69 14.29
CA LEU A 116 -0.14 -3.93 13.62
C LEU A 116 0.99 -4.95 13.50
N GLU A 117 2.21 -4.50 13.18
CA GLU A 117 3.38 -5.34 12.90
C GLU A 117 4.60 -4.85 13.71
N PRO A 118 4.62 -5.02 15.05
CA PRO A 118 5.63 -4.40 15.92
C PRO A 118 7.07 -4.89 15.71
N LEU A 119 7.24 -6.02 15.02
CA LEU A 119 8.56 -6.60 14.72
C LEU A 119 9.04 -6.27 13.30
N GLU A 120 8.19 -5.65 12.48
CA GLU A 120 8.52 -5.33 11.10
C GLU A 120 9.25 -3.98 11.03
N GLU A 121 10.44 -3.98 10.44
CA GLU A 121 11.32 -2.83 10.36
C GLU A 121 10.72 -1.67 9.53
N SER A 122 9.93 -2.00 8.50
CA SER A 122 9.44 -1.08 7.48
C SER A 122 8.64 0.09 8.07
N GLY A 123 7.80 -0.16 9.07
CA GLY A 123 6.99 0.85 9.75
C GLY A 123 7.85 1.87 10.49
N TYR A 124 8.91 1.41 11.18
CA TYR A 124 9.83 2.27 11.92
C TYR A 124 10.68 3.13 10.98
N VAL A 125 11.24 2.53 9.93
CA VAL A 125 12.03 3.24 8.92
C VAL A 125 11.19 4.32 8.23
N ALA A 126 9.95 3.98 7.87
CA ALA A 126 9.03 4.95 7.29
C ALA A 126 8.72 6.10 8.26
N LEU A 127 8.43 5.79 9.52
CA LEU A 127 8.12 6.80 10.53
C LEU A 127 9.32 7.73 10.80
N GLN A 128 10.53 7.18 10.89
CA GLN A 128 11.75 7.96 11.04
C GLN A 128 11.95 8.91 9.86
N LYS A 129 11.77 8.43 8.63
CA LYS A 129 11.87 9.23 7.41
C LYS A 129 10.83 10.34 7.37
N LEU A 130 9.58 10.06 7.73
CA LEU A 130 8.50 11.04 7.77
C LEU A 130 8.76 12.12 8.82
N TYR A 131 9.26 11.75 9.99
CA TYR A 131 9.69 12.72 11.00
C TYR A 131 10.85 13.60 10.52
N ALA A 132 11.81 13.05 9.78
CA ALA A 132 12.87 13.87 9.17
C ALA A 132 12.31 14.88 8.15
N ILE A 133 11.41 14.43 7.26
CA ILE A 133 10.80 15.27 6.22
C ILE A 133 9.92 16.38 6.83
N THR A 134 9.17 16.06 7.89
CA THR A 134 8.26 17.01 8.57
C THR A 134 8.97 17.90 9.60
N GLY A 135 10.30 17.79 9.75
CA GLY A 135 11.09 18.59 10.70
C GLY A 135 10.93 18.18 12.16
N ARG A 136 10.40 16.98 12.44
CA ARG A 136 10.18 16.42 13.79
C ARG A 136 11.40 15.63 14.27
N THR A 137 12.54 16.31 14.39
CA THR A 137 13.85 15.67 14.67
C THR A 137 13.86 14.87 15.97
N GLU A 138 13.21 15.36 17.03
CA GLU A 138 13.09 14.63 18.30
C GLU A 138 12.32 13.31 18.13
N GLY A 139 11.26 13.31 17.31
CA GLY A 139 10.51 12.11 16.96
C GLY A 139 11.39 11.08 16.24
N ALA A 140 12.17 11.52 15.26
CA ALA A 140 13.09 10.65 14.52
C ALA A 140 14.14 9.98 15.44
N LEU A 141 14.68 10.74 16.40
CA LEU A 141 15.61 10.20 17.40
C LEU A 141 14.95 9.17 18.33
N LYS A 142 13.71 9.42 18.76
CA LYS A 142 12.93 8.46 19.57
C LYS A 142 12.67 7.16 18.81
N VAL A 143 12.30 7.23 17.54
CA VAL A 143 12.08 6.04 16.70
C VAL A 143 13.38 5.25 16.55
N ARG A 144 14.50 5.93 16.25
CA ARG A 144 15.81 5.27 16.16
C ARG A 144 16.20 4.57 17.45
N LYS A 145 15.98 5.22 18.60
CA LYS A 145 16.24 4.60 19.91
C LYS A 145 15.37 3.36 20.12
N LEU A 146 14.08 3.45 19.80
CA LEU A 146 13.14 2.34 19.92
C LEU A 146 13.56 1.15 19.04
N MET A 147 14.02 1.39 17.82
CA MET A 147 14.57 0.33 16.95
C MET A 147 15.78 -0.37 17.58
N CYS A 148 16.71 0.39 18.19
CA CYS A 148 17.85 -0.19 18.89
C CYS A 148 17.43 -1.01 20.12
N ASP A 149 16.48 -0.49 20.91
CA ASP A 149 15.98 -1.16 22.12
C ASP A 149 15.25 -2.48 21.79
N LEU A 150 14.67 -2.58 20.59
CA LEU A 150 13.96 -3.77 20.08
C LEU A 150 14.83 -4.70 19.21
N ASP A 151 16.13 -4.40 19.02
CA ASP A 151 17.04 -5.08 18.07
C ASP A 151 16.48 -5.17 16.63
N ILE A 152 15.67 -4.19 16.23
CA ILE A 152 15.18 -4.04 14.86
C ILE A 152 16.32 -3.45 14.03
N LYS A 153 16.96 -4.30 13.24
CA LYS A 153 18.08 -3.90 12.38
C LYS A 153 17.53 -3.32 11.09
N GLN A 154 18.01 -2.14 10.75
CA GLN A 154 17.70 -1.56 9.45
C GLN A 154 18.38 -2.39 8.36
N SER A 155 17.60 -3.05 7.49
CA SER A 155 18.13 -3.76 6.33
C SER A 155 18.47 -2.72 5.26
N SER A 156 19.72 -2.26 5.29
CA SER A 156 20.28 -1.44 4.22
C SER A 156 20.16 -2.22 2.91
N GLY A 157 19.44 -1.70 1.93
CA GLY A 157 19.41 -2.31 0.60
C GLY A 157 20.80 -2.18 -0.01
N ALA A 158 21.53 -3.28 -0.16
CA ALA A 158 22.82 -3.30 -0.84
C ALA A 158 22.66 -3.87 -2.25
N SER A 159 23.09 -3.12 -3.26
CA SER A 159 23.27 -3.63 -4.62
C SER A 159 24.75 -3.83 -4.88
N MET A 160 25.15 -5.02 -5.29
CA MET A 160 26.54 -5.32 -5.66
C MET A 160 26.65 -5.42 -7.17
N ILE A 161 27.57 -4.68 -7.77
CA ILE A 161 27.95 -4.86 -9.17
C ILE A 161 29.41 -5.30 -9.23
N GLU A 162 29.73 -6.16 -10.19
CA GLU A 162 31.11 -6.57 -10.44
C GLU A 162 31.61 -5.87 -11.70
N VAL A 163 32.66 -5.06 -11.57
CA VAL A 163 33.31 -4.37 -12.69
C VAL A 163 34.76 -4.80 -12.71
N GLU A 164 35.17 -5.46 -13.80
CA GLU A 164 36.55 -5.94 -14.01
C GLU A 164 37.10 -6.81 -12.87
N GLY A 165 36.25 -7.63 -12.25
CA GLY A 165 36.63 -8.51 -11.13
C GLY A 165 36.70 -7.82 -9.77
N ALA A 166 36.33 -6.54 -9.69
CA ALA A 166 36.12 -5.83 -8.44
C ALA A 166 34.61 -5.75 -8.12
N ALA A 167 34.21 -6.27 -6.97
CA ALA A 167 32.87 -6.09 -6.45
C ALA A 167 32.74 -4.68 -5.83
N CYS A 168 31.83 -3.88 -6.37
CA CYS A 168 31.44 -2.58 -5.83
C CYS A 168 30.08 -2.73 -5.13
N GLU A 169 30.05 -2.46 -3.83
CA GLU A 169 28.83 -2.45 -3.02
C GLU A 169 28.23 -1.04 -2.97
N PHE A 170 26.96 -0.93 -3.31
CA PHE A 170 26.17 0.29 -3.24
C PHE A 170 25.11 0.15 -2.17
N LEU A 171 25.26 0.92 -1.08
CA LEU A 171 24.29 0.97 0.01
C LEU A 171 23.22 2.02 -0.30
N ALA A 172 21.99 1.57 -0.53
CA ALA A 172 20.81 2.43 -0.53
C ALA A 172 20.37 2.69 0.91
N GLY A 173 20.43 3.96 1.34
CA GLY A 173 19.83 4.39 2.61
C GLY A 173 20.75 5.06 3.64
N THR A 174 21.95 5.52 3.27
CA THR A 174 22.82 6.24 4.23
C THR A 174 22.70 7.76 4.07
N LEU A 175 21.93 8.40 4.94
CA LEU A 175 22.18 9.75 5.49
C LEU A 175 21.71 9.81 6.95
#